data_AF-A0AAX4HTG4-F1
#
_entry.id   AF-A0AAX4HTG4-F1
#
_cell.length_a   1.000
_cell.length_b   1.000
_cell.length_c   1.000
_cell.angle_alpha   90.00
_cell.angle_beta   90.00
_cell.angle_gamma   90.00
#
_symmetry.space_group_name_H-M   'P 1'
#
loop_
_entity.id
_entity.type
_entity.pdbx_description
1 polymer ?
#
loop_
_entity_poly.entity_id
_entity_poly.type
_entity_poly.pdbx_seq_one_letter_code
_entity_poly.pdbx_strand_id
1 'polypeptide(L)'
;MNKELPEIYDHMTKLMRTSVENNNFKYQFLINADQKEYNWALPKVRSQILSNICKNSRQKAILKNYSANIVYSYENVKGQSLGEFMVKPDHCN
;
A
#
# COMPACT_ATOMS: atom_id res chain seq x y z
N MET A 1 16.77 3.04 -12.50
CA MET A 1 16.10 3.16 -11.19
C MET A 1 15.47 1.81 -10.84
N ASN A 2 15.90 1.17 -9.75
CA ASN A 2 15.26 -0.05 -9.24
C ASN A 2 13.94 0.35 -8.57
N LYS A 3 12.84 0.24 -9.31
CA LYS A 3 11.48 0.36 -8.77
C LYS A 3 11.22 -0.91 -7.97
N GLU A 4 11.52 -0.90 -6.68
CA GLU A 4 11.06 -1.95 -5.78
C GLU A 4 9.54 -1.90 -5.74
N LEU A 5 8.93 -2.86 -6.42
CA LEU A 5 7.49 -3.03 -6.46
C LEU A 5 7.06 -3.53 -5.08
N PRO A 6 6.01 -2.94 -4.47
CA PRO A 6 5.40 -3.52 -3.28
C PRO A 6 4.91 -4.94 -3.60
N GLU A 7 5.10 -5.85 -2.65
CA GLU A 7 4.62 -7.23 -2.76
C GLU A 7 3.10 -7.25 -2.99
N ILE A 8 2.67 -8.15 -3.87
CA ILE A 8 1.25 -8.36 -4.18
C ILE A 8 0.70 -9.32 -3.12
N TYR A 9 -0.26 -8.86 -2.32
CA TYR A 9 -0.90 -9.63 -1.25
C TYR A 9 -2.08 -10.45 -1.77
N ASP A 10 -2.56 -11.45 -1.03
CA ASP A 10 -3.59 -12.45 -1.43
C ASP A 10 -4.89 -11.87 -2.06
N HIS A 11 -5.17 -10.58 -1.88
CA HIS A 11 -6.33 -9.89 -2.43
C HIS A 11 -5.99 -8.73 -3.39
N MET A 12 -4.70 -8.43 -3.57
CA MET A 12 -4.25 -7.48 -4.57
C MET A 12 -3.97 -8.24 -5.85
N THR A 13 -4.59 -7.82 -6.95
CA THR A 13 -4.44 -8.52 -8.23
C THR A 13 -3.25 -7.99 -9.00
N LYS A 14 -3.03 -6.66 -8.96
CA LYS A 14 -1.98 -6.02 -9.74
C LYS A 14 -1.61 -4.66 -9.18
N LEU A 15 -0.31 -4.35 -9.12
CA LEU A 15 0.14 -2.97 -8.96
C LEU A 15 -0.07 -2.21 -10.28
N MET A 16 -0.88 -1.16 -10.24
CA MET A 16 -1.25 -0.35 -11.39
C MET A 16 -0.32 0.85 -11.58
N ARG A 17 0.06 1.51 -10.47
CA ARG A 17 0.83 2.75 -10.55
C ARG A 17 1.72 2.95 -9.34
N THR A 18 2.90 3.51 -9.60
CA THR A 18 3.81 4.05 -8.58
C THR A 18 4.05 5.52 -8.88
N SER A 19 3.80 6.43 -7.94
CA SER A 19 4.19 7.83 -8.06
C SER A 19 4.81 8.36 -6.77
N VAL A 20 5.62 9.41 -6.88
CA VAL A 20 6.18 10.13 -5.75
C VAL A 20 5.71 11.57 -5.84
N GLU A 21 4.97 12.05 -4.85
CA GLU A 21 4.39 13.38 -4.83
C GLU A 21 4.38 13.94 -3.41
N ASN A 22 4.93 15.14 -3.20
CA ASN A 22 5.03 15.78 -1.89
C ASN A 22 5.58 14.84 -0.80
N ASN A 23 6.66 14.11 -1.15
CA ASN A 23 7.30 13.15 -0.26
C ASN A 23 6.44 11.93 0.12
N ASN A 24 5.36 11.68 -0.62
CA ASN A 24 4.54 10.47 -0.47
C ASN A 24 4.82 9.51 -1.62
N PHE A 25 5.16 8.27 -1.28
CA PHE A 25 5.22 7.16 -2.23
C PHE A 25 3.82 6.57 -2.37
N LYS A 26 3.16 6.85 -3.50
CA LYS A 26 1.81 6.35 -3.78
C LYS A 26 1.88 5.06 -4.60
N TYR A 27 1.21 4.03 -4.13
CA TYR A 27 1.05 2.74 -4.77
C TYR A 27 -0.44 2.47 -5.01
N GLN A 28 -0.84 2.39 -6.28
CA GLN A 28 -2.21 2.08 -6.66
C GLN A 28 -2.33 0.62 -7.05
N PHE A 29 -3.29 -0.09 -6.46
CA PHE A 29 -3.54 -1.51 -6.70
C PHE A 29 -4.91 -1.76 -7.28
N LEU A 30 -4.97 -2.67 -8.25
CA LEU A 30 -6.21 -3.26 -8.73
C LEU A 30 -6.56 -4.48 -7.86
N ILE A 31 -7.80 -4.54 -7.40
CA ILE A 31 -8.35 -5.59 -6.57
C ILE A 31 -9.52 -6.23 -7.31
N ASN A 32 -9.47 -7.55 -7.49
CA ASN A 32 -10.58 -8.33 -8.03
C ASN A 32 -11.52 -8.78 -6.89
N ALA A 33 -12.12 -7.82 -6.20
CA ALA A 33 -13.11 -8.03 -5.15
C ALA A 33 -14.16 -6.92 -5.22
N ASP A 34 -15.40 -7.22 -4.81
CA ASP A 34 -16.40 -6.18 -4.64
C ASP A 34 -16.15 -5.34 -3.37
N GLN A 35 -16.89 -4.24 -3.20
CA GLN A 35 -16.72 -3.35 -2.03
C GLN A 35 -16.97 -4.07 -0.69
N LYS A 36 -17.89 -5.04 -0.66
CA LYS A 36 -18.27 -5.75 0.56
C LYS A 36 -17.18 -6.73 0.98
N GLU A 37 -16.65 -7.49 0.03
CA GLU A 37 -15.51 -8.39 0.20
C GLU A 37 -14.24 -7.61 0.61
N TYR A 38 -13.99 -6.48 -0.07
CA TYR A 38 -12.87 -5.61 0.27
C TYR A 38 -13.00 -5.06 1.70
N ASN A 39 -14.17 -4.54 2.10
CA ASN A 39 -14.38 -4.01 3.44
C ASN A 39 -14.16 -5.06 4.53
N TRP A 40 -14.52 -6.33 4.26
CA TRP A 40 -14.26 -7.44 5.15
C TRP A 40 -12.76 -7.78 5.23
N ALA A 41 -12.05 -7.77 4.10
CA ALA A 41 -10.61 -8.09 4.05
C ALA A 41 -9.69 -6.94 4.48
N LEU A 42 -10.17 -5.69 4.45
CA LEU A 42 -9.38 -4.48 4.64
C LEU A 42 -8.56 -4.46 5.94
N PRO A 43 -9.09 -4.85 7.12
CA PRO A 43 -8.28 -4.88 8.34
C PRO A 43 -7.10 -5.86 8.25
N LYS A 44 -7.31 -7.03 7.63
CA LYS A 44 -6.27 -8.04 7.43
C LYS A 44 -5.21 -7.57 6.45
N VAL A 45 -5.63 -6.99 5.33
CA VAL A 45 -4.74 -6.40 4.31
C VAL A 45 -3.90 -5.28 4.90
N ARG A 46 -4.49 -4.36 5.68
CA ARG A 46 -3.75 -3.29 6.37
C ARG A 46 -2.71 -3.84 7.34
N SER A 47 -3.08 -4.84 8.14
CA SER A 47 -2.16 -5.47 9.10
C SER A 47 -0.98 -6.15 8.39
N GLN A 48 -1.22 -6.84 7.27
CA GLN A 48 -0.17 -7.46 6.46
C GLN A 48 0.78 -6.41 5.85
N ILE A 49 0.23 -5.34 5.26
CA ILE A 49 1.01 -4.23 4.69
C ILE A 49 1.91 -3.61 5.77
N LEU A 50 1.36 -3.29 6.94
CA LEU A 50 2.12 -2.74 8.06
C LEU A 50 3.23 -3.70 8.50
N SER A 51 2.90 -4.97 8.73
CA SER A 51 3.89 -5.99 9.12
C SER A 51 5.04 -6.06 8.12
N ASN A 52 4.75 -6.08 6.81
CA ASN A 52 5.79 -6.21 5.78
C ASN A 52 6.63 -4.95 5.65
N ILE A 53 6.03 -3.76 5.66
CA ILE A 53 6.78 -2.49 5.62
C ILE A 53 7.70 -2.36 6.83
N CYS A 54 7.20 -2.70 8.02
CA CYS A 54 7.98 -2.56 9.25
C CYS A 54 9.07 -3.64 9.38
N LYS A 55 8.89 -4.83 8.78
CA LYS A 55 9.91 -5.89 8.70
C LYS A 55 10.93 -5.64 7.59
N ASN A 56 10.55 -4.95 6.51
CA ASN A 56 11.43 -4.62 5.41
C ASN A 56 12.32 -3.43 5.80
N SER A 57 13.59 -3.71 6.09
CA SER A 57 14.58 -2.71 6.53
C SER A 57 14.72 -1.53 5.56
N ARG A 58 14.52 -1.74 4.26
CA ARG A 58 14.62 -0.72 3.23
C ARG A 58 13.37 0.16 3.15
N GLN A 59 12.17 -0.42 3.23
CA GLN A 59 10.93 0.37 3.31
C GLN A 59 10.84 1.15 4.63
N LYS A 60 11.30 0.54 5.73
CA LYS A 60 11.48 1.23 7.01
C LYS A 60 12.48 2.39 6.91
N ALA A 61 13.58 2.21 6.18
CA ALA A 61 14.53 3.28 5.90
C ALA A 61 13.95 4.39 5.02
N ILE A 62 13.08 4.05 4.04
CA ILE A 62 12.37 5.05 3.22
C ILE A 62 11.46 5.91 4.12
N LEU A 63 10.66 5.28 4.98
CA LEU A 63 9.81 5.99 5.94
C LEU A 63 10.63 6.90 6.87
N LYS A 64 11.71 6.37 7.46
CA LYS A 64 12.50 7.09 8.48
C LYS A 64 13.40 8.18 7.89
N ASN A 65 14.17 7.88 6.84
CA ASN A 65 15.21 8.79 6.34
C ASN A 65 14.66 9.93 5.49
N TYR A 66 13.51 9.70 4.85
CA TYR A 66 12.91 10.71 4.00
C TYR A 66 11.76 11.45 4.69
N SER A 67 11.35 11.08 5.91
CA SER A 67 10.06 11.54 6.49
C SER A 67 8.90 11.36 5.50
N ALA A 68 8.97 10.27 4.73
CA ALA A 68 8.05 9.98 3.65
C ALA A 68 6.88 9.16 4.18
N ASN A 69 5.71 9.33 3.59
CA ASN A 69 4.59 8.42 3.82
C ASN A 69 4.46 7.47 2.63
N ILE A 70 3.98 6.26 2.89
CA ILE A 70 3.59 5.34 1.84
C ILE A 70 2.07 5.30 1.79
N VAL A 71 1.48 5.63 0.65
CA VAL A 71 0.03 5.62 0.44
C VAL A 71 -0.33 4.48 -0.48
N TYR A 72 -1.18 3.58 -0.02
CA TYR A 72 -1.79 2.51 -0.80
C TYR A 72 -3.19 2.94 -1.19
N SER A 73 -3.46 3.07 -2.49
CA SER A 73 -4.80 3.29 -3.02
C SER A 73 -5.31 2.01 -3.70
N TYR A 74 -6.60 1.75 -3.55
CA TYR A 74 -7.23 0.52 -4.00
C TYR A 74 -8.36 0.81 -4.96
N GLU A 75 -8.34 0.17 -6.12
CA GLU A 75 -9.36 0.28 -7.17
C GLU A 75 -9.85 -1.11 -7.53
N ASN A 76 -11.15 -1.28 -7.79
CA ASN A 76 -11.66 -2.57 -8.28
C ASN A 76 -11.58 -2.67 -9.82
N VAL A 77 -11.86 -3.87 -10.35
CA VAL A 77 -11.90 -4.11 -11.82
C VAL A 77 -12.92 -3.26 -12.59
N LYS A 78 -13.84 -2.58 -11.90
CA LYS A 78 -14.81 -1.64 -12.48
C LYS A 78 -14.32 -0.18 -12.45
N GLY A 79 -13.10 0.07 -11.99
CA GLY A 79 -12.53 1.41 -11.86
C GLY A 79 -13.04 2.18 -10.63
N GLN A 80 -13.71 1.52 -9.68
CA GLN A 80 -14.23 2.18 -8.49
C GLN A 80 -13.15 2.23 -7.41
N SER A 81 -12.93 3.42 -6.84
CA SER A 81 -12.06 3.57 -5.67
C SER A 81 -12.68 2.86 -4.47
N LEU A 82 -11.94 1.91 -3.91
CA LEU A 82 -12.32 1.16 -2.72
C LEU A 82 -11.83 1.83 -1.44
N GLY A 83 -10.83 2.73 -1.56
CA GLY A 83 -10.29 3.53 -0.46
C GLY A 83 -8.77 3.68 -0.53
N GLU A 84 -8.21 4.27 0.54
CA GLU A 84 -6.77 4.48 0.69
C GLU A 84 -6.29 4.09 2.10
N PHE A 85 -5.01 3.78 2.21
CA PHE A 85 -4.32 3.50 3.46
C PHE A 85 -2.93 4.13 3.47
N MET A 86 -2.66 4.97 4.47
CA MET A 86 -1.38 5.67 4.60
C MET A 86 -0.56 5.06 5.73
N VAL A 87 0.65 4.62 5.40
CA VAL A 87 1.66 4.17 6.35
C VAL A 87 2.64 5.31 6.60
N LYS A 88 2.56 5.84 7.81
CA LYS A 88 3.49 6.81 8.38
C LYS A 88 4.63 6.12 9.12
N PRO A 89 5.78 6.77 9.32
CA PRO A 89 6.92 6.22 10.05
C PRO A 89 6.58 5.69 11.44
N ASP A 90 5.65 6.33 12.15
CA ASP A 90 5.25 5.97 13.52
C ASP A 90 4.50 4.64 13.63
N HIS A 91 3.97 4.09 12.52
CA HIS A 91 3.28 2.78 12.57
C HIS A 91 4.23 1.60 12.76
N CYS A 92 5.55 1.82 12.68
CA CYS A 92 6.58 0.79 12.83
C CYS A 92 7.37 0.88 14.15
N ASN A 93 6.95 1.75 15.07
CA ASN A 93 7.48 1.88 16.43
C ASN A 93 6.58 1.12 17.41
#